data_AF-A0A518ELF2-F1
#
_entry.id   AF-A0A518ELF2-F1
#
_cell.length_a   1.000
_cell.length_b   1.000
_cell.length_c   1.000
_cell.angle_alpha   90.00
_cell.angle_beta   90.00
_cell.angle_gamma   90.00
#
_symmetry.space_group_name_H-M   'P 1'
#
loop_
_entity.id
_entity.type
_entity.pdbx_description
1 polymer ?
#
loop_
_entity_poly.entity_id
_entity_poly.type
_entity_poly.pdbx_seq_one_letter_code
_entity_poly.pdbx_strand_id
1 'polypeptide(L)'
;MLPFAPRQRFFCGKRHVTDPEKTPPEPQASARPGSKPYRVSDRHAAVRRANRTETAEDYVEAIADLLERRGEARVRDLAECFGISHVTVSRTVDRLQRDGLVRTAPYRSIDLTAAGEAMAAASKARHAIVLRFLMAVGVPQPTADLDAEGIEHHVGPDSLAAFQRYVDQAKAPPAPTGSRSDERFQHVRAAHAIELVEDYVEAIGDLIADRGAARVVDLAHHFGVSHVTVSRMLGRLQRDGFVETAPYRPVHLTSQGQGLADRARERHRIVLAFLQWLGVSPRMAELDAEGVEHHVSPVTLQIFAELCGCRPPQDPSPPQT
;
A
#
# COMPACT_ATOMS: atom_id res chain seq x y z
N MET A 1 -5.36 -7.41 77.61
CA MET A 1 -4.21 -8.33 77.46
C MET A 1 -4.63 -9.65 78.10
N LEU A 2 -4.53 -10.77 77.35
CA LEU A 2 -4.88 -12.18 77.69
C LEU A 2 -6.41 -12.55 77.65
N PRO A 3 -6.80 -13.84 77.42
CA PRO A 3 -7.01 -14.43 76.08
C PRO A 3 -8.24 -15.39 75.94
N PHE A 4 -8.42 -15.94 74.72
CA PHE A 4 -8.92 -17.28 74.35
C PHE A 4 -10.32 -17.81 74.75
N ALA A 5 -11.08 -18.20 73.71
CA ALA A 5 -12.33 -18.99 73.63
C ALA A 5 -12.07 -20.52 73.85
N PRO A 6 -12.98 -21.53 73.66
CA PRO A 6 -14.29 -21.49 72.96
C PRO A 6 -15.42 -22.51 73.37
N ARG A 7 -16.56 -22.36 72.67
CA ARG A 7 -17.53 -23.35 72.12
C ARG A 7 -18.54 -24.09 73.04
N GLN A 8 -19.82 -23.82 72.77
CA GLN A 8 -20.95 -24.75 72.84
C GLN A 8 -21.69 -24.71 71.50
N ARG A 9 -22.26 -25.83 71.04
CA ARG A 9 -23.72 -26.01 70.93
C ARG A 9 -24.11 -27.31 70.22
N PHE A 10 -25.19 -27.86 70.75
CA PHE A 10 -25.89 -29.07 70.40
C PHE A 10 -27.27 -28.71 69.80
N PHE A 11 -27.84 -29.70 69.09
CA PHE A 11 -29.27 -30.03 68.93
C PHE A 11 -30.12 -29.48 67.74
N CYS A 12 -30.46 -30.44 66.84
CA CYS A 12 -31.79 -30.96 66.47
C CYS A 12 -32.71 -30.24 65.45
N GLY A 13 -33.16 -31.01 64.44
CA GLY A 13 -34.59 -31.01 64.05
C GLY A 13 -34.98 -31.11 62.56
N LYS A 14 -35.29 -32.33 62.11
CA LYS A 14 -36.42 -32.79 61.24
C LYS A 14 -36.65 -32.27 59.78
N ARG A 15 -36.74 -33.28 58.89
CA ARG A 15 -37.68 -33.55 57.77
C ARG A 15 -37.74 -32.59 56.56
N HIS A 16 -37.38 -33.10 55.38
CA HIS A 16 -37.72 -32.52 54.08
C HIS A 16 -38.65 -33.46 53.28
N VAL A 17 -39.74 -32.87 52.78
CA VAL A 17 -40.69 -33.38 51.79
C VAL A 17 -40.18 -32.97 50.40
N THR A 18 -40.32 -33.84 49.40
CA THR A 18 -40.00 -33.58 47.97
C THR A 18 -41.25 -33.71 47.11
N ASP A 19 -41.40 -32.79 46.15
CA ASP A 19 -41.90 -32.95 44.76
C ASP A 19 -42.47 -31.60 44.23
N PRO A 20 -42.66 -31.37 42.90
CA PRO A 20 -42.08 -31.99 41.69
C PRO A 20 -41.66 -30.99 40.57
N GLU A 21 -41.10 -31.53 39.48
CA GLU A 21 -41.03 -31.06 38.06
C GLU A 21 -40.57 -29.62 37.70
N LYS A 22 -39.45 -29.55 36.95
CA LYS A 22 -39.00 -28.36 36.19
C LYS A 22 -38.94 -28.68 34.69
N THR A 23 -39.68 -27.90 33.91
CA THR A 23 -39.70 -27.84 32.44
C THR A 23 -38.30 -27.52 31.87
N PRO A 24 -37.85 -28.12 30.75
CA PRO A 24 -36.58 -27.78 30.12
C PRO A 24 -36.66 -26.46 29.33
N PRO A 25 -35.58 -25.67 29.24
CA PRO A 25 -35.56 -24.42 28.49
C PRO A 25 -35.38 -24.64 26.97
N GLU A 26 -35.94 -23.71 26.18
CA GLU A 26 -35.90 -23.65 24.72
C GLU A 26 -34.47 -23.53 24.13
N PRO A 27 -34.22 -24.03 22.90
CA PRO A 27 -32.91 -24.00 22.29
C PRO A 27 -32.58 -22.62 21.69
N GLN A 28 -31.48 -22.04 22.17
CA GLN A 28 -30.91 -20.79 21.66
C GLN A 28 -30.31 -20.95 20.26
N ALA A 29 -30.43 -19.87 19.49
CA ALA A 29 -30.09 -19.74 18.08
C ALA A 29 -28.63 -20.13 17.73
N SER A 30 -28.50 -20.69 16.53
CA SER A 30 -27.29 -21.19 15.87
C SER A 30 -26.13 -20.18 15.81
N ALA A 31 -24.96 -20.62 16.25
CA ALA A 31 -23.68 -19.97 16.02
C ALA A 31 -23.34 -19.91 14.51
N ARG A 32 -22.94 -18.74 14.01
CA ARG A 32 -22.32 -18.58 12.69
C ARG A 32 -20.86 -19.07 12.73
N PRO A 33 -20.33 -19.72 11.68
CA PRO A 33 -18.99 -20.28 11.70
C PRO A 33 -17.94 -19.16 11.71
N GLY A 34 -17.03 -19.22 12.69
CA GLY A 34 -15.91 -18.30 12.82
C GLY A 34 -14.95 -18.41 11.63
N SER A 35 -14.61 -17.27 11.04
CA SER A 35 -13.43 -17.15 10.20
C SER A 35 -12.20 -17.50 11.04
N LYS A 36 -11.43 -18.50 10.60
CA LYS A 36 -10.12 -18.79 11.19
C LYS A 36 -9.28 -17.51 11.18
N PRO A 37 -8.55 -17.17 12.26
CA PRO A 37 -7.69 -15.99 12.26
C PRO A 37 -6.50 -16.26 11.34
N TYR A 38 -6.59 -15.74 10.12
CA TYR A 38 -5.45 -15.61 9.22
C TYR A 38 -4.45 -14.67 9.93
N ARG A 39 -3.28 -15.19 10.30
CA ARG A 39 -2.41 -14.51 11.27
C ARG A 39 -1.91 -13.19 10.70
N VAL A 40 -2.13 -12.12 11.46
CA VAL A 40 -1.68 -10.74 11.19
C VAL A 40 -0.19 -10.67 10.82
N SER A 41 0.64 -11.59 11.32
CA SER A 41 2.07 -11.72 10.97
C SER A 41 2.33 -11.89 9.47
N ASP A 42 1.45 -12.61 8.77
CA ASP A 42 1.68 -13.06 7.39
C ASP A 42 1.40 -11.92 6.41
N ARG A 43 0.43 -11.06 6.73
CA ARG A 43 0.16 -9.81 5.99
C ARG A 43 1.30 -8.80 6.13
N HIS A 44 1.84 -8.61 7.34
CA HIS A 44 2.98 -7.70 7.53
C HIS A 44 4.21 -8.20 6.78
N ALA A 45 4.38 -9.52 6.69
CA ALA A 45 5.48 -10.12 5.95
C ALA A 45 5.32 -9.90 4.44
N ALA A 46 4.10 -9.98 3.91
CA ALA A 46 3.80 -9.70 2.51
C ALA A 46 4.06 -8.23 2.14
N VAL A 47 3.52 -7.27 2.90
CA VAL A 47 3.77 -5.83 2.66
C VAL A 47 5.25 -5.51 2.76
N ARG A 48 5.95 -5.99 3.81
CA ARG A 48 7.40 -5.80 3.92
C ARG A 48 8.18 -6.44 2.78
N ARG A 49 7.67 -7.50 2.16
CA ARG A 49 8.31 -8.16 1.03
C ARG A 49 8.11 -7.34 -0.25
N ALA A 50 6.91 -6.84 -0.49
CA ALA A 50 6.60 -5.96 -1.63
C ALA A 50 7.48 -4.70 -1.62
N ASN A 51 7.46 -3.92 -0.54
CA ASN A 51 8.29 -2.70 -0.44
C ASN A 51 9.79 -3.00 -0.52
N ARG A 52 10.23 -4.20 -0.12
CA ARG A 52 11.64 -4.60 -0.27
C ARG A 52 12.00 -4.88 -1.72
N THR A 53 11.08 -5.46 -2.48
CA THR A 53 11.27 -5.76 -3.91
C THR A 53 11.30 -4.46 -4.71
N GLU A 54 10.34 -3.55 -4.49
CA GLU A 54 10.30 -2.21 -5.10
C GLU A 54 11.62 -1.45 -4.87
N THR A 55 12.04 -1.28 -3.60
CA THR A 55 13.33 -0.63 -3.30
C THR A 55 14.53 -1.36 -3.92
N ALA A 56 14.44 -2.67 -4.13
CA ALA A 56 15.53 -3.41 -4.77
C ALA A 56 15.58 -3.14 -6.28
N GLU A 57 14.44 -3.12 -6.95
CA GLU A 57 14.26 -2.76 -8.36
C GLU A 57 14.83 -1.36 -8.63
N ASP A 58 14.42 -0.36 -7.84
CA ASP A 58 14.94 1.03 -7.93
C ASP A 58 16.46 1.09 -7.90
N TYR A 59 17.06 0.38 -6.95
CA TYR A 59 18.50 0.43 -6.74
C TYR A 59 19.26 -0.29 -7.85
N VAL A 60 18.78 -1.45 -8.31
CA VAL A 60 19.47 -2.14 -9.40
C VAL A 60 19.33 -1.38 -10.72
N GLU A 61 18.20 -0.70 -10.95
CA GLU A 61 18.02 0.20 -12.10
C GLU A 61 18.98 1.40 -12.02
N ALA A 62 19.02 2.09 -10.88
CA ALA A 62 19.93 3.22 -10.68
C ALA A 62 21.41 2.82 -10.84
N ILE A 63 21.79 1.64 -10.35
CA ILE A 63 23.14 1.10 -10.54
C ILE A 63 23.39 0.79 -12.02
N ALA A 64 22.46 0.13 -12.72
CA ALA A 64 22.60 -0.17 -14.15
C ALA A 64 22.79 1.11 -14.97
N ASP A 65 21.98 2.14 -14.73
CA ASP A 65 22.07 3.43 -15.41
C ASP A 65 23.37 4.18 -15.10
N LEU A 66 23.88 4.12 -13.87
CA LEU A 66 25.18 4.69 -13.52
C LEU A 66 26.33 3.96 -14.20
N LEU A 67 26.27 2.62 -14.26
CA LEU A 67 27.26 1.81 -14.98
C LEU A 67 27.24 2.11 -16.49
N GLU A 68 26.07 2.26 -17.10
CA GLU A 68 25.91 2.60 -18.52
C GLU A 68 26.44 4.01 -18.83
N ARG A 69 26.13 5.01 -17.99
CA ARG A 69 26.48 6.42 -18.24
C ARG A 69 27.89 6.80 -17.82
N ARG A 70 28.38 6.26 -16.70
CA ARG A 70 29.63 6.69 -16.03
C ARG A 70 30.68 5.60 -15.95
N GLY A 71 30.34 4.34 -16.26
CA GLY A 71 31.24 3.19 -16.14
C GLY A 71 31.46 2.71 -14.70
N GLU A 72 30.96 3.43 -13.70
CA GLU A 72 31.02 3.05 -12.29
C GLU A 72 29.80 3.56 -11.51
N ALA A 73 29.30 2.76 -10.57
CA ALA A 73 28.30 3.18 -9.59
C ALA A 73 28.95 3.27 -8.20
N ARG A 74 28.71 4.36 -7.46
CA ARG A 74 29.18 4.50 -6.07
C ARG A 74 28.05 4.90 -5.14
N VAL A 75 28.24 4.64 -3.85
CA VAL A 75 27.30 5.05 -2.78
C VAL A 75 26.99 6.54 -2.80
N ARG A 76 27.94 7.39 -3.21
CA ARG A 76 27.70 8.83 -3.30
C ARG A 76 26.73 9.19 -4.43
N ASP A 77 26.89 8.55 -5.58
CA ASP A 77 26.08 8.84 -6.76
C ASP A 77 24.64 8.37 -6.50
N LEU A 78 24.48 7.21 -5.88
CA LEU A 78 23.16 6.73 -5.43
C LEU A 78 22.53 7.66 -4.37
N ALA A 79 23.32 8.16 -3.41
CA ALA A 79 22.80 9.09 -2.39
C ALA A 79 22.28 10.40 -3.02
N GLU A 80 23.00 10.91 -4.03
CA GLU A 80 22.59 12.06 -4.82
C GLU A 80 21.33 11.77 -5.64
N CYS A 81 21.29 10.65 -6.37
CA CYS A 81 20.12 10.23 -7.14
C CYS A 81 18.87 10.17 -6.25
N PHE A 82 18.92 9.40 -5.16
CA PHE A 82 17.76 9.18 -4.27
C PHE A 82 17.48 10.34 -3.30
N GLY A 83 18.34 11.37 -3.23
CA GLY A 83 18.20 12.45 -2.25
C GLY A 83 18.16 11.96 -0.80
N ILE A 84 18.93 10.91 -0.48
CA ILE A 84 18.97 10.26 0.85
C ILE A 84 20.39 10.26 1.42
N SER A 85 20.52 10.03 2.73
CA SER A 85 21.84 9.94 3.37
C SER A 85 22.66 8.76 2.86
N HIS A 86 23.99 8.92 2.78
CA HIS A 86 24.92 7.81 2.48
C HIS A 86 24.73 6.61 3.40
N VAL A 87 24.40 6.84 4.68
CA VAL A 87 24.14 5.76 5.65
C VAL A 87 22.93 4.92 5.25
N THR A 88 21.88 5.55 4.72
CA THR A 88 20.70 4.85 4.21
C THR A 88 21.06 4.02 2.99
N VAL A 89 21.78 4.61 2.02
CA VAL A 89 22.24 3.90 0.82
C VAL A 89 23.08 2.69 1.19
N SER A 90 24.08 2.84 2.07
CA SER A 90 24.96 1.73 2.47
C SER A 90 24.17 0.57 3.07
N ARG A 91 23.18 0.85 3.93
CA ARG A 91 22.32 -0.21 4.50
C ARG A 91 21.50 -0.95 3.45
N THR A 92 21.01 -0.23 2.43
CA THR A 92 20.28 -0.84 1.31
C THR A 92 21.22 -1.68 0.46
N VAL A 93 22.41 -1.17 0.12
CA VAL A 93 23.43 -1.89 -0.65
C VAL A 93 23.90 -3.16 0.08
N ASP A 94 24.13 -3.10 1.39
CA ASP A 94 24.46 -4.27 2.22
C ASP A 94 23.35 -5.33 2.20
N ARG A 95 22.09 -4.90 2.05
CA ARG A 95 20.95 -5.81 1.90
C ARG A 95 20.93 -6.43 0.51
N LEU A 96 21.07 -5.64 -0.55
CA LEU A 96 21.14 -6.13 -1.93
C LEU A 96 22.28 -7.13 -2.12
N GLN A 97 23.41 -6.92 -1.44
CA GLN A 97 24.54 -7.84 -1.48
C GLN A 97 24.21 -9.17 -0.79
N ARG A 98 23.51 -9.13 0.35
CA ARG A 98 23.02 -10.35 1.03
C ARG A 98 21.97 -11.09 0.20
N ASP A 99 21.17 -10.36 -0.55
CA ASP A 99 20.16 -10.90 -1.46
C ASP A 99 20.78 -11.37 -2.80
N GLY A 100 22.10 -11.20 -2.97
CA GLY A 100 22.85 -11.68 -4.13
C GLY A 100 22.65 -10.85 -5.40
N LEU A 101 22.11 -9.63 -5.29
CA LEU A 101 21.82 -8.75 -6.43
C LEU A 101 23.04 -7.91 -6.84
N VAL A 102 23.85 -7.50 -5.87
CA VAL A 102 25.04 -6.65 -6.11
C VAL A 102 26.30 -7.27 -5.51
N ARG A 103 27.46 -6.86 -6.05
CA ARG A 103 28.77 -7.13 -5.48
C ARG A 103 29.41 -5.81 -5.09
N THR A 104 29.92 -5.73 -3.87
CA THR A 104 30.74 -4.61 -3.43
C THR A 104 32.05 -5.11 -2.83
N ALA A 105 33.07 -4.26 -2.89
CA ALA A 105 34.33 -4.45 -2.19
C ALA A 105 34.76 -3.11 -1.55
N PRO A 106 35.55 -3.13 -0.46
CA PRO A 106 36.01 -1.91 0.18
C PRO A 106 36.66 -0.95 -0.83
N TYR A 107 36.20 0.30 -0.83
CA TYR A 107 36.68 1.38 -1.70
C TYR A 107 36.51 1.15 -3.22
N ARG A 108 35.70 0.17 -3.64
CA ARG A 108 35.38 -0.11 -5.06
C ARG A 108 33.97 0.37 -5.46
N SER A 109 33.75 0.42 -6.76
CA SER A 109 32.43 0.56 -7.37
C SER A 109 31.51 -0.58 -6.96
N ILE A 110 30.21 -0.31 -7.05
CA ILE A 110 29.14 -1.28 -6.89
C ILE A 110 28.91 -1.90 -8.27
N ASP A 111 28.99 -3.22 -8.37
CA ASP A 111 28.71 -3.96 -9.60
C ASP A 111 27.40 -4.75 -9.43
N LEU A 112 26.63 -4.90 -10.51
CA LEU A 112 25.52 -5.84 -10.53
C LEU A 112 26.04 -7.27 -10.68
N THR A 113 25.36 -8.21 -10.04
CA THR A 113 25.50 -9.63 -10.40
C THR A 113 24.60 -9.95 -11.59
N ALA A 114 24.72 -11.15 -12.17
CA ALA A 114 23.77 -11.60 -13.20
C ALA A 114 22.30 -11.55 -12.76
N ALA A 115 22.01 -11.79 -11.47
CA ALA A 115 20.67 -11.67 -10.92
C ALA A 115 20.21 -10.20 -10.83
N GLY A 116 21.11 -9.29 -10.43
CA GLY A 116 20.86 -7.86 -10.42
C GLY A 116 20.65 -7.28 -11.81
N GLU A 117 21.48 -7.68 -12.78
CA GLU A 117 21.33 -7.30 -14.20
C GLU A 117 20.00 -7.77 -14.78
N ALA A 118 19.59 -9.02 -14.50
CA ALA A 118 18.31 -9.54 -14.94
C ALA A 118 17.12 -8.79 -14.32
N MET A 119 17.20 -8.44 -13.03
CA MET A 119 16.18 -7.64 -12.36
C MET A 119 16.09 -6.22 -12.93
N ALA A 120 17.23 -5.54 -13.13
CA ALA A 120 17.28 -4.21 -13.74
C ALA A 120 16.71 -4.22 -15.16
N ALA A 121 17.06 -5.22 -15.98
CA ALA A 121 16.54 -5.36 -17.33
C ALA A 121 15.02 -5.61 -17.34
N ALA A 122 14.50 -6.42 -16.41
CA ALA A 122 13.07 -6.65 -16.26
C ALA A 122 12.32 -5.38 -15.82
N SER A 123 12.88 -4.60 -14.88
CA SER A 123 12.34 -3.30 -14.45
C SER A 123 12.25 -2.33 -15.62
N LYS A 124 13.36 -2.13 -16.34
CA LYS A 124 13.44 -1.24 -17.52
C LYS A 124 12.47 -1.66 -18.63
N ALA A 125 12.30 -2.96 -18.85
CA ALA A 125 11.33 -3.48 -19.82
C ALA A 125 9.89 -3.18 -19.38
N ARG A 126 9.57 -3.37 -18.10
CA ARG A 126 8.26 -3.03 -17.54
C ARG A 126 7.97 -1.54 -17.67
N HIS A 127 8.89 -0.69 -17.24
CA HIS A 127 8.80 0.76 -17.39
C HIS A 127 8.45 1.16 -18.82
N ALA A 128 9.18 0.62 -19.81
CA ALA A 128 8.98 0.94 -21.21
C ALA A 128 7.59 0.54 -21.72
N ILE A 129 7.01 -0.54 -21.22
CA ILE A 129 5.65 -0.95 -21.57
C ILE A 129 4.63 0.03 -21.00
N VAL A 130 4.76 0.37 -19.71
CA VAL A 130 3.87 1.32 -19.03
C VAL A 130 3.92 2.69 -19.69
N LEU A 131 5.11 3.24 -19.92
CA LEU A 131 5.28 4.54 -20.55
C LEU A 131 4.66 4.58 -21.95
N ARG A 132 4.96 3.58 -22.80
CA ARG A 132 4.37 3.48 -24.15
C ARG A 132 2.86 3.36 -24.10
N PHE A 133 2.34 2.62 -23.14
CA PHE A 133 0.92 2.45 -22.94
C PHE A 133 0.25 3.78 -22.57
N LEU A 134 0.77 4.51 -21.58
CA LEU A 134 0.24 5.81 -21.16
C LEU A 134 0.22 6.80 -22.34
N MET A 135 1.31 6.87 -23.11
CA MET A 135 1.35 7.69 -24.32
C MET A 135 0.32 7.23 -25.37
N ALA A 136 0.14 5.91 -25.54
CA ALA A 136 -0.80 5.35 -26.51
C ALA A 136 -2.27 5.61 -26.17
N VAL A 137 -2.62 5.71 -24.88
CA VAL A 137 -3.98 6.09 -24.43
C VAL A 137 -4.20 7.61 -24.44
N GLY A 138 -3.16 8.40 -24.75
CA GLY A 138 -3.25 9.84 -24.94
C GLY A 138 -2.67 10.70 -23.82
N VAL A 139 -1.98 10.11 -22.84
CA VAL A 139 -1.31 10.87 -21.77
C VAL A 139 -0.15 11.67 -22.37
N PRO A 140 -0.05 12.99 -22.11
CA PRO A 140 1.09 13.80 -22.55
C PRO A 140 2.41 13.23 -22.02
N GLN A 141 3.46 13.22 -22.85
CA GLN A 141 4.74 12.58 -22.49
C GLN A 141 5.30 13.01 -21.12
N PRO A 142 5.37 14.30 -20.74
CA PRO A 142 5.91 14.68 -19.44
C PRO A 142 5.12 14.11 -18.25
N THR A 143 3.81 13.94 -18.42
CA THR A 143 2.94 13.30 -17.43
C THR A 143 3.10 11.79 -17.44
N ALA A 144 3.20 11.19 -18.63
CA ALA A 144 3.40 9.75 -18.78
C ALA A 144 4.75 9.30 -18.18
N ASP A 145 5.80 10.11 -18.30
CA ASP A 145 7.11 9.84 -17.71
C ASP A 145 7.01 9.72 -16.18
N LEU A 146 6.32 10.67 -15.52
CA LEU A 146 6.14 10.69 -14.07
C LEU A 146 5.21 9.57 -13.59
N ASP A 147 4.07 9.38 -14.26
CA ASP A 147 3.08 8.39 -13.85
C ASP A 147 3.63 6.95 -14.04
N ALA A 148 4.43 6.71 -15.09
CA ALA A 148 5.01 5.40 -15.36
C ALA A 148 5.93 4.89 -14.24
N GLU A 149 6.72 5.78 -13.64
CA GLU A 149 7.66 5.44 -12.55
C GLU A 149 6.94 4.84 -11.34
N GLY A 150 5.79 5.37 -10.97
CA GLY A 150 5.03 4.80 -9.87
C GLY A 150 4.20 3.58 -10.29
N ILE A 151 3.55 3.65 -11.45
CA ILE A 151 2.65 2.59 -11.92
C ILE A 151 3.37 1.26 -12.11
N GLU A 152 4.65 1.26 -12.54
CA GLU A 152 5.37 0.03 -12.86
C GLU A 152 5.52 -0.94 -11.68
N HIS A 153 5.68 -0.46 -10.44
CA HIS A 153 5.83 -1.35 -9.29
C HIS A 153 4.51 -1.99 -8.84
N HIS A 154 3.38 -1.45 -9.29
CA HIS A 154 2.05 -1.85 -8.85
C HIS A 154 1.27 -2.67 -9.88
N VAL A 155 1.74 -2.75 -11.13
CA VAL A 155 1.09 -3.56 -12.16
C VAL A 155 1.58 -4.99 -12.19
N GLY A 156 0.65 -5.94 -12.01
CA GLY A 156 0.89 -7.36 -12.16
C GLY A 156 1.17 -7.77 -13.61
N PRO A 157 1.62 -9.02 -13.83
CA PRO A 157 1.94 -9.53 -15.17
C PRO A 157 0.72 -9.52 -16.11
N ASP A 158 -0.50 -9.71 -15.59
CA ASP A 158 -1.72 -9.73 -16.38
C ASP A 158 -2.08 -8.34 -16.91
N SER A 159 -1.97 -7.30 -16.06
CA SER A 159 -2.14 -5.90 -16.48
C SER A 159 -1.05 -5.46 -17.43
N LEU A 160 0.20 -5.84 -17.17
CA LEU A 160 1.31 -5.55 -18.08
C LEU A 160 1.11 -6.20 -19.47
N ALA A 161 0.59 -7.43 -19.52
CA ALA A 161 0.22 -8.08 -20.77
C ALA A 161 -0.95 -7.36 -21.46
N ALA A 162 -1.92 -6.83 -20.72
CA ALA A 162 -2.99 -6.00 -21.28
C ALA A 162 -2.45 -4.70 -21.89
N PHE A 163 -1.53 -4.03 -21.21
CA PHE A 163 -0.87 -2.82 -21.69
C PHE A 163 -0.10 -3.09 -22.98
N GLN A 164 0.69 -4.18 -23.01
CA GLN A 164 1.42 -4.59 -24.20
C GLN A 164 0.47 -4.87 -25.38
N ARG A 165 -0.62 -5.61 -25.16
CA ARG A 165 -1.64 -5.88 -26.20
C ARG A 165 -2.23 -4.58 -26.76
N TYR A 166 -2.52 -3.61 -25.89
CA TYR A 166 -3.05 -2.32 -26.33
C TYR A 166 -2.03 -1.55 -27.17
N VAL A 167 -0.78 -1.46 -26.70
CA VAL A 167 0.34 -0.81 -27.40
C VAL A 167 0.57 -1.41 -28.79
N ASP A 168 0.52 -2.73 -28.90
CA ASP A 168 0.71 -3.45 -30.17
C ASP A 168 -0.42 -3.16 -31.16
N GLN A 169 -1.67 -3.08 -30.67
CA GLN A 169 -2.84 -2.75 -31.49
C GLN A 169 -2.84 -1.29 -31.94
N ALA A 170 -2.46 -0.37 -31.05
CA ALA A 170 -2.36 1.06 -31.33
C ALA A 170 -1.19 1.41 -32.28
N LYS A 171 -0.28 0.46 -32.55
CA LYS A 171 0.99 0.68 -33.28
C LYS A 171 1.78 1.86 -32.71
N ALA A 172 1.76 2.00 -31.38
CA ALA A 172 2.39 3.13 -30.71
C ALA A 172 3.91 3.12 -30.93
N PRO A 173 4.52 4.30 -31.14
CA PRO A 173 5.96 4.42 -31.39
C PRO A 173 6.79 3.81 -30.24
N PRO A 174 8.06 3.47 -30.49
CA PRO A 174 8.95 3.05 -29.42
C PRO A 174 9.04 4.15 -28.34
N ALA A 175 9.26 3.73 -27.09
CA ALA A 175 9.44 4.66 -25.98
C ALA A 175 10.55 5.68 -26.33
N PRO A 176 10.37 6.97 -26.00
CA PRO A 176 11.41 7.96 -26.23
C PRO A 176 12.70 7.53 -25.53
N THR A 177 13.76 7.32 -26.31
CA THR A 177 15.11 7.05 -25.79
C THR A 177 15.76 8.39 -25.43
N GLY A 178 15.65 8.80 -24.18
CA GLY A 178 16.28 10.04 -23.69
C GLY A 178 16.12 10.17 -22.17
N SER A 179 17.24 10.02 -21.46
CA SER A 179 17.31 9.99 -19.99
C SER A 179 16.82 11.29 -19.34
N ARG A 180 15.76 11.17 -18.53
CA ARG A 180 15.64 11.97 -17.29
C ARG A 180 15.76 11.07 -16.06
N SER A 181 16.69 10.11 -16.12
CA SER A 181 17.06 9.19 -15.03
C SER A 181 17.40 9.93 -13.73
N ASP A 182 17.81 11.21 -13.79
CA ASP A 182 18.20 11.98 -12.61
C ASP A 182 17.00 12.57 -11.83
N GLU A 183 15.81 12.67 -12.45
CA GLU A 183 14.58 13.18 -11.79
C GLU A 183 13.69 12.09 -11.19
N ARG A 184 13.84 10.83 -11.65
CA ARG A 184 13.03 9.69 -11.18
C ARG A 184 13.13 9.48 -9.68
N PHE A 185 14.36 9.57 -9.18
CA PHE A 185 14.71 9.11 -7.85
C PHE A 185 14.43 10.15 -6.73
N GLN A 186 14.05 11.39 -7.08
CA GLN A 186 13.83 12.47 -6.10
C GLN A 186 12.40 12.53 -5.55
N HIS A 187 11.43 11.83 -6.15
CA HIS A 187 10.00 11.98 -5.82
C HIS A 187 9.46 10.99 -4.76
N VAL A 188 10.23 9.98 -4.38
CA VAL A 188 9.74 8.80 -3.63
C VAL A 188 9.22 9.12 -2.22
N ARG A 189 9.84 10.03 -1.46
CA ARG A 189 9.47 10.21 -0.03
C ARG A 189 8.19 11.00 0.22
N ALA A 190 7.93 12.04 -0.58
CA ALA A 190 6.75 12.88 -0.39
C ALA A 190 5.49 12.16 -0.86
N ALA A 191 5.57 11.45 -1.99
CA ALA A 191 4.50 10.60 -2.53
C ALA A 191 4.08 9.51 -1.53
N HIS A 192 5.02 8.71 -1.01
CA HIS A 192 4.71 7.69 0.00
C HIS A 192 4.05 8.21 1.27
N ALA A 193 4.39 9.44 1.68
CA ALA A 193 3.79 10.03 2.88
C ALA A 193 2.34 10.46 2.65
N ILE A 194 1.95 10.72 1.40
CA ILE A 194 0.60 11.06 0.94
C ILE A 194 -0.22 9.79 0.72
N GLU A 195 0.34 8.79 0.02
CA GLU A 195 -0.23 7.44 -0.15
C GLU A 195 -0.73 6.88 1.19
N LEU A 196 0.15 6.82 2.19
CA LEU A 196 -0.20 6.30 3.51
C LEU A 196 -1.28 7.12 4.23
N VAL A 197 -1.45 8.40 3.90
CA VAL A 197 -2.53 9.23 4.47
C VAL A 197 -3.85 8.88 3.81
N GLU A 198 -3.86 8.77 2.48
CA GLU A 198 -5.04 8.38 1.68
C GLU A 198 -5.53 6.99 2.09
N ASP A 199 -4.64 6.00 2.13
CA ASP A 199 -4.90 4.63 2.60
C ASP A 199 -5.65 4.60 3.93
N TYR A 200 -5.12 5.30 4.93
CA TYR A 200 -5.71 5.29 6.27
C TYR A 200 -7.06 5.97 6.30
N VAL A 201 -7.21 7.08 5.59
CA VAL A 201 -8.46 7.85 5.57
C VAL A 201 -9.55 7.08 4.82
N GLU A 202 -9.20 6.41 3.72
CA GLU A 202 -10.10 5.50 3.02
C GLU A 202 -10.52 4.32 3.91
N ALA A 203 -9.56 3.60 4.49
CA ALA A 203 -9.85 2.44 5.35
C ALA A 203 -10.69 2.81 6.57
N ILE A 204 -10.47 4.00 7.16
CA ILE A 204 -11.33 4.50 8.24
C ILE A 204 -12.76 4.70 7.74
N GLY A 205 -12.94 5.36 6.58
CA GLY A 205 -14.27 5.58 6.03
C GLY A 205 -14.98 4.29 5.65
N ASP A 206 -14.27 3.29 5.10
CA ASP A 206 -14.83 2.00 4.73
C ASP A 206 -15.27 1.21 5.97
N LEU A 207 -14.44 1.19 7.01
CA LEU A 207 -14.80 0.57 8.29
C LEU A 207 -16.01 1.25 8.93
N ILE A 208 -16.15 2.57 8.79
CA ILE A 208 -17.33 3.31 9.26
C ILE A 208 -18.56 2.93 8.44
N ALA A 209 -18.46 2.86 7.12
CA ALA A 209 -19.56 2.48 6.23
C ALA A 209 -20.02 1.03 6.50
N ASP A 210 -19.09 0.09 6.65
CA ASP A 210 -19.37 -1.33 6.80
C ASP A 210 -19.81 -1.73 8.21
N ARG A 211 -19.21 -1.11 9.24
CA ARG A 211 -19.33 -1.56 10.64
C ARG A 211 -19.88 -0.48 11.57
N GLY A 212 -20.13 0.73 11.07
CA GLY A 212 -20.57 1.89 11.84
C GLY A 212 -19.47 2.56 12.68
N ALA A 213 -18.26 2.00 12.73
CA ALA A 213 -17.16 2.54 13.53
C ALA A 213 -15.80 1.99 13.07
N ALA A 214 -14.81 2.87 12.91
CA ALA A 214 -13.41 2.49 12.76
C ALA A 214 -12.72 2.40 14.12
N ARG A 215 -12.12 1.26 14.45
CA ARG A 215 -11.32 1.08 15.67
C ARG A 215 -9.86 0.82 15.32
N VAL A 216 -8.96 1.19 16.23
CA VAL A 216 -7.51 0.95 16.09
C VAL A 216 -7.19 -0.52 15.82
N VAL A 217 -7.96 -1.44 16.43
CA VAL A 217 -7.79 -2.88 16.20
C VAL A 217 -8.16 -3.29 14.78
N ASP A 218 -9.23 -2.74 14.22
CA ASP A 218 -9.67 -3.05 12.87
C ASP A 218 -8.65 -2.53 11.84
N LEU A 219 -8.13 -1.31 12.06
CA LEU A 219 -7.06 -0.74 11.23
C LEU A 219 -5.78 -1.57 11.32
N ALA A 220 -5.37 -2.02 12.50
CA ALA A 220 -4.20 -2.90 12.68
C ALA A 220 -4.43 -4.33 12.12
N HIS A 221 -5.66 -4.75 11.90
CA HIS A 221 -5.93 -5.99 11.16
C HIS A 221 -5.94 -5.76 9.65
N HIS A 222 -6.49 -4.62 9.22
CA HIS A 222 -6.59 -4.21 7.82
C HIS A 222 -5.20 -4.06 7.20
N PHE A 223 -4.36 -3.17 7.75
CA PHE A 223 -3.04 -2.83 7.19
C PHE A 223 -1.95 -3.88 7.42
N GLY A 224 -2.25 -4.94 8.16
CA GLY A 224 -1.18 -5.56 8.90
C GLY A 224 -0.66 -4.52 9.90
N VAL A 225 0.61 -4.16 10.02
CA VAL A 225 1.16 -3.30 11.09
C VAL A 225 0.74 -3.54 12.58
N SER A 226 1.46 -2.89 13.50
CA SER A 226 1.20 -2.99 14.95
C SER A 226 0.21 -1.92 15.41
N HIS A 227 -0.46 -2.12 16.55
CA HIS A 227 -1.28 -1.07 17.19
C HIS A 227 -0.49 0.23 17.42
N VAL A 228 0.80 0.12 17.78
CA VAL A 228 1.67 1.29 17.99
C VAL A 228 1.88 2.05 16.68
N THR A 229 2.02 1.34 15.56
CA THR A 229 2.13 1.94 14.22
C THR A 229 0.86 2.70 13.86
N VAL A 230 -0.31 2.07 14.04
CA VAL A 230 -1.61 2.72 13.80
C VAL A 230 -1.79 3.95 14.68
N SER A 231 -1.49 3.86 15.99
CA SER A 231 -1.62 5.01 16.89
C SER A 231 -0.71 6.18 16.51
N ARG A 232 0.50 5.92 16.02
CA ARG A 232 1.38 6.99 15.51
C ARG A 232 0.81 7.63 14.26
N MET A 233 0.26 6.84 13.35
CA MET A 233 -0.35 7.35 12.11
C MET A 233 -1.62 8.16 12.40
N LEU A 234 -2.50 7.67 13.27
CA LEU A 234 -3.67 8.41 13.74
C LEU A 234 -3.28 9.73 14.41
N GLY A 235 -2.21 9.74 15.22
CA GLY A 235 -1.69 10.98 15.79
C GLY A 235 -1.18 11.97 14.74
N ARG A 236 -0.65 11.50 13.61
CA ARG A 236 -0.28 12.36 12.47
C ARG A 236 -1.53 12.89 11.77
N LEU A 237 -2.46 12.03 11.38
CA LEU A 237 -3.72 12.40 10.74
C LEU A 237 -4.52 13.41 11.58
N GLN A 238 -4.51 13.28 12.90
CA GLN A 238 -5.18 14.20 13.80
C GLN A 238 -4.50 15.58 13.84
N ARG A 239 -3.16 15.62 13.83
CA ARG A 239 -2.43 16.90 13.71
C ARG A 239 -2.68 17.59 12.37
N ASP A 240 -2.83 16.78 11.31
CA ASP A 240 -3.06 17.26 9.95
C ASP A 240 -4.56 17.55 9.66
N GLY A 241 -5.44 17.36 10.65
CA GLY A 241 -6.86 17.73 10.59
C GLY A 241 -7.79 16.74 9.89
N PHE A 242 -7.32 15.53 9.56
CA PHE A 242 -8.11 14.53 8.84
C PHE A 242 -8.99 13.66 9.74
N VAL A 243 -8.60 13.47 11.01
CA VAL A 243 -9.32 12.59 11.95
C VAL A 243 -9.48 13.21 13.32
N GLU A 244 -10.51 12.77 14.02
CA GLU A 244 -10.72 12.99 15.45
C GLU A 244 -10.57 11.66 16.18
N THR A 245 -9.74 11.64 17.23
CA THR A 245 -9.56 10.48 18.10
C THR A 245 -9.72 10.86 19.57
N ALA A 246 -10.29 9.94 20.35
CA ALA A 246 -10.41 10.07 21.80
C ALA A 246 -10.09 8.72 22.48
N PRO A 247 -9.59 8.72 23.73
CA PRO A 247 -9.27 7.50 24.45
C PRO A 247 -10.46 6.53 24.49
N TYR A 248 -10.22 5.27 24.12
CA TYR A 248 -11.22 4.19 24.10
C TYR A 248 -12.45 4.44 23.21
N ARG A 249 -12.37 5.38 22.27
CA ARG A 249 -13.45 5.70 21.32
C ARG A 249 -13.06 5.31 19.90
N PRO A 250 -14.06 5.07 19.01
CA PRO A 250 -13.81 4.97 17.57
C PRO A 250 -13.12 6.19 17.01
N VAL A 251 -12.41 5.99 15.90
CA VAL A 251 -11.85 7.05 15.08
C VAL A 251 -12.95 7.63 14.20
N HIS A 252 -12.99 8.94 14.05
CA HIS A 252 -13.91 9.64 13.17
C HIS A 252 -13.14 10.44 12.13
N LEU A 253 -13.64 10.47 10.89
CA LEU A 253 -13.15 11.40 9.88
C LEU A 253 -13.71 12.80 10.15
N THR A 254 -12.89 13.84 10.00
CA THR A 254 -13.38 15.21 9.87
C THR A 254 -14.01 15.39 8.49
N SER A 255 -14.65 16.54 8.20
CA SER A 255 -15.11 16.85 6.84
C SER A 255 -13.98 16.83 5.81
N GLN A 256 -12.77 17.25 6.21
CA GLN A 256 -11.57 17.20 5.37
C GLN A 256 -11.13 15.75 5.13
N GLY A 257 -11.13 14.91 6.18
CA GLY A 257 -10.86 13.48 6.06
C GLY A 257 -11.87 12.78 5.16
N GLN A 258 -13.16 13.04 5.34
CA GLN A 258 -14.21 12.46 4.51
C GLN A 258 -14.04 12.84 3.04
N GLY A 259 -13.79 14.13 2.76
CA GLY A 259 -13.53 14.58 1.39
C GLY A 259 -12.30 13.94 0.75
N LEU A 260 -11.25 13.67 1.52
CA LEU A 260 -10.07 12.95 1.02
C LEU A 260 -10.40 11.47 0.76
N ALA A 261 -11.11 10.80 1.66
CA ALA A 261 -11.54 9.40 1.49
C ALA A 261 -12.40 9.24 0.23
N ASP A 262 -13.33 10.16 0.00
CA ASP A 262 -14.22 10.10 -1.15
C ASP A 262 -13.48 10.32 -2.48
N ARG A 263 -12.44 11.18 -2.48
CA ARG A 263 -11.57 11.33 -3.65
C ARG A 263 -10.73 10.08 -3.90
N ALA A 264 -10.11 9.50 -2.88
CA ALA A 264 -9.34 8.26 -2.99
C ALA A 264 -10.21 7.13 -3.59
N ARG A 265 -11.41 6.90 -3.04
CA ARG A 265 -12.37 5.92 -3.58
C ARG A 265 -12.75 6.18 -5.03
N GLU A 266 -12.90 7.44 -5.44
CA GLU A 266 -13.24 7.76 -6.82
C GLU A 266 -12.07 7.46 -7.76
N ARG A 267 -10.84 7.77 -7.34
CA ARG A 267 -9.61 7.39 -8.07
C ARG A 267 -9.54 5.87 -8.23
N HIS A 268 -9.71 5.13 -7.14
CA HIS A 268 -9.74 3.66 -7.15
C HIS A 268 -10.74 3.13 -8.17
N ARG A 269 -11.99 3.61 -8.14
CA ARG A 269 -13.05 3.16 -9.05
C ARG A 269 -12.71 3.41 -10.51
N ILE A 270 -12.16 4.57 -10.83
CA ILE A 270 -11.78 4.91 -12.22
C ILE A 270 -10.66 3.98 -12.69
N VAL A 271 -9.62 3.79 -11.88
CA VAL A 271 -8.50 2.91 -12.22
C VAL A 271 -8.96 1.45 -12.37
N LEU A 272 -9.77 0.95 -11.43
CA LEU A 272 -10.35 -0.38 -11.48
C LEU A 272 -11.19 -0.59 -12.75
N ALA A 273 -12.11 0.33 -13.03
CA ALA A 273 -12.97 0.28 -14.21
C ALA A 273 -12.14 0.31 -15.51
N PHE A 274 -11.08 1.11 -15.53
CA PHE A 274 -10.16 1.20 -16.66
C PHE A 274 -9.37 -0.09 -16.88
N LEU A 275 -8.81 -0.71 -15.84
CA LEU A 275 -8.11 -1.99 -15.96
C LEU A 275 -9.05 -3.10 -16.45
N GLN A 276 -10.29 -3.12 -15.97
CA GLN A 276 -11.31 -4.05 -16.48
C GLN A 276 -11.66 -3.77 -17.94
N TRP A 277 -11.75 -2.50 -18.35
CA TRP A 277 -11.98 -2.09 -19.73
C TRP A 277 -10.85 -2.57 -20.67
N LEU A 278 -9.59 -2.57 -20.22
CA LEU A 278 -8.45 -3.16 -20.95
C LEU A 278 -8.49 -4.70 -21.03
N GLY A 279 -9.44 -5.33 -20.33
CA GLY A 279 -9.61 -6.78 -20.28
C GLY A 279 -8.76 -7.48 -19.22
N VAL A 280 -8.31 -6.76 -18.18
CA VAL A 280 -7.75 -7.39 -16.98
C VAL A 280 -8.87 -8.06 -16.18
N SER A 281 -8.62 -9.26 -15.65
CA SER A 281 -9.64 -9.97 -14.87
C SER A 281 -10.02 -9.17 -13.61
N PRO A 282 -11.28 -9.24 -13.12
CA PRO A 282 -11.71 -8.42 -11.98
C PRO A 282 -10.81 -8.52 -10.75
N ARG A 283 -10.40 -9.74 -10.40
CA ARG A 283 -9.51 -10.00 -9.26
C ARG A 283 -8.13 -9.35 -9.41
N MET A 284 -7.55 -9.40 -10.62
CA MET A 284 -6.23 -8.82 -10.86
C MET A 284 -6.32 -7.29 -10.99
N ALA A 285 -7.40 -6.79 -11.56
CA ALA A 285 -7.68 -5.36 -11.64
C ALA A 285 -7.84 -4.75 -10.24
N GLU A 286 -8.51 -5.42 -9.30
CA GLU A 286 -8.59 -4.99 -7.90
C GLU A 286 -7.21 -4.89 -7.25
N LEU A 287 -6.38 -5.92 -7.38
CA LEU A 287 -5.05 -5.96 -6.78
C LEU A 287 -4.12 -4.87 -7.33
N ASP A 288 -4.17 -4.63 -8.64
CA ASP A 288 -3.30 -3.66 -9.29
C ASP A 288 -3.82 -2.22 -9.10
N ALA A 289 -5.15 -2.02 -9.01
CA ALA A 289 -5.75 -0.69 -8.84
C ALA A 289 -5.34 -0.01 -7.53
N GLU A 290 -5.32 -0.75 -6.41
CA GLU A 290 -4.92 -0.22 -5.09
C GLU A 290 -3.56 0.47 -5.12
N GLY A 291 -2.60 -0.03 -5.89
CA GLY A 291 -1.28 0.60 -6.01
C GLY A 291 -1.22 1.66 -7.11
N VAL A 292 -1.81 1.38 -8.27
CA VAL A 292 -1.78 2.28 -9.43
C VAL A 292 -2.44 3.62 -9.14
N GLU A 293 -3.51 3.63 -8.33
CA GLU A 293 -4.30 4.84 -8.07
C GLU A 293 -3.52 5.98 -7.41
N HIS A 294 -2.43 5.72 -6.69
CA HIS A 294 -1.66 6.81 -6.07
C HIS A 294 -0.67 7.46 -7.03
N HIS A 295 -0.32 6.78 -8.11
CA HIS A 295 0.69 7.21 -9.08
C HIS A 295 0.10 7.78 -10.36
N VAL A 296 -1.22 7.74 -10.51
CA VAL A 296 -1.92 8.30 -11.66
C VAL A 296 -2.18 9.79 -11.46
N SER A 297 -1.56 10.66 -12.26
CA SER A 297 -1.86 12.10 -12.20
C SER A 297 -3.34 12.42 -12.50
N PRO A 298 -3.86 13.60 -12.11
CA PRO A 298 -5.23 14.01 -12.46
C PRO A 298 -5.51 13.98 -13.97
N VAL A 299 -4.50 14.29 -14.80
CA VAL A 299 -4.61 14.25 -16.26
C VAL A 299 -4.80 12.82 -16.76
N THR A 300 -3.99 11.88 -16.28
CA THR A 300 -4.11 10.47 -16.64
C THR A 300 -5.42 9.88 -16.13
N LEU A 301 -5.85 10.24 -14.92
CA LEU A 301 -7.12 9.79 -14.36
C LEU A 301 -8.32 10.26 -15.18
N GLN A 302 -8.29 11.50 -15.67
CA GLN A 302 -9.32 12.05 -16.56
C GLN A 302 -9.41 11.23 -17.86
N ILE A 303 -8.26 10.91 -18.48
CA ILE A 303 -8.21 10.07 -19.69
C ILE A 303 -8.77 8.67 -19.40
N PHE A 304 -8.41 8.06 -18.28
CA PHE A 304 -8.93 6.76 -17.88
C PHE A 304 -10.45 6.80 -17.72
N ALA A 305 -10.98 7.83 -17.06
CA ALA A 305 -12.41 8.03 -16.87
C ALA A 305 -13.14 8.15 -18.21
N GLU A 306 -12.60 8.94 -19.15
CA GLU A 306 -13.17 9.10 -20.50
C GLU A 306 -13.21 7.78 -21.27
N LEU A 307 -12.13 6.99 -21.20
CA LEU A 307 -12.04 5.70 -21.91
C LEU A 307 -13.00 4.65 -21.32
N CYS A 308 -13.15 4.59 -19.99
CA CYS A 308 -14.08 3.66 -19.34
C CYS A 308 -15.54 4.14 -19.30
N GLY A 309 -15.84 5.35 -19.80
CA GLY A 309 -17.18 5.95 -19.71
C GLY A 309 -17.60 6.29 -18.27
N CYS A 310 -16.61 6.48 -17.39
CA CYS A 310 -16.80 6.81 -15.99
C CYS A 310 -17.07 8.32 -15.81
N ARG A 311 -17.65 8.72 -14.68
CA ARG A 311 -17.78 10.14 -14.35
C ARG A 311 -16.37 10.73 -14.16
N PRO A 312 -16.07 11.93 -14.70
CA PRO A 312 -14.77 12.54 -14.49
C PRO A 312 -14.53 12.87 -13.01
N PRO A 313 -13.28 12.74 -12.53
CA PRO A 313 -12.93 13.00 -11.14
C PRO A 313 -13.29 14.42 -10.71
N GLN A 314 -13.80 14.56 -9.48
CA GLN A 314 -14.14 15.84 -8.87
C GLN A 314 -12.89 16.42 -8.18
N ASP A 315 -11.90 16.88 -8.93
CA ASP A 315 -10.75 17.58 -8.34
C ASP A 315 -10.94 19.10 -8.41
N PRO A 316 -10.54 19.88 -7.38
CA PRO A 316 -10.38 21.31 -7.55
C PRO A 316 -9.24 21.51 -8.55
N SER A 317 -9.52 22.24 -9.62
CA SER A 317 -8.48 22.67 -10.56
C SER A 317 -7.30 23.29 -9.79
N PRO A 318 -6.04 23.06 -10.18
CA PRO A 318 -4.93 23.81 -9.60
C PRO A 318 -5.25 25.30 -9.69
N PRO A 319 -4.88 26.12 -8.68
CA PRO A 319 -5.10 27.55 -8.76
C PRO A 319 -4.49 28.04 -10.08
N GLN A 320 -5.34 28.63 -10.93
CA GLN A 320 -4.86 29.35 -12.10
C GLN A 320 -4.01 30.50 -11.56
N THR A 321 -2.69 30.34 -11.63
CA THR A 321 -1.72 31.41 -11.35
C THR A 321 -1.87 32.54 -12.35
#